data_AF-A0A961YWT8-F1
#
_entry.id   AF-A0A961YWT8-F1
#
_cell.length_a   1.000
_cell.length_b   1.000
_cell.length_c   1.000
_cell.angle_alpha   90.00
_cell.angle_beta   90.00
_cell.angle_gamma   90.00
#
_symmetry.space_group_name_H-M   'P 1'
#
loop_
_entity.id
_entity.type
_entity.pdbx_description
1 polymer ?
#
loop_
_entity_poly.entity_id
_entity_poly.type
_entity_poly.pdbx_seq_one_letter_code
_entity_poly.pdbx_strand_id
1 'polypeptide(L)'
;SAGLDYPGVGPEHSWLKDTGRVSYVPATDREALDAFQLLTRIEGIIPALEPAHALAHVIKLAPKMGKDEIIVMNLCGRGDKDVFAVAGHLGMDIA
;
A
#
# COMPACT_ATOMS: atom_id res chain seq x y z
N SER A 1 2.23 -2.09 9.14
CA SER A 1 1.87 -3.45 8.67
C SER A 1 2.91 -4.46 9.14
N ALA A 2 2.52 -5.66 9.58
CA ALA A 2 3.46 -6.69 10.05
C ALA A 2 4.43 -7.17 8.95
N GLY A 3 3.98 -7.30 7.69
CA GLY A 3 4.83 -7.76 6.59
C GLY A 3 5.86 -6.73 6.10
N LEU A 4 5.75 -5.47 6.52
CA LEU A 4 6.72 -4.40 6.23
C LEU A 4 7.54 -4.00 7.46
N ASP A 5 7.31 -4.63 8.61
CA ASP A 5 8.06 -4.40 9.84
C ASP A 5 9.40 -5.16 9.79
N TYR A 6 10.26 -4.73 8.87
CA TYR A 6 11.58 -5.28 8.67
C TYR A 6 12.59 -4.13 8.46
N PRO A 7 13.67 -4.06 9.25
CA PRO A 7 14.58 -2.91 9.23
C PRO A 7 15.50 -2.86 8.00
N GLY A 8 15.53 -3.91 7.17
CA GLY A 8 16.41 -4.03 6.01
C GLY A 8 15.66 -3.99 4.68
N VAL A 9 16.43 -4.06 3.59
CA VAL A 9 15.91 -4.26 2.22
C VAL A 9 16.89 -5.16 1.46
N GLY A 10 16.41 -5.97 0.52
CA GLY A 10 17.25 -6.89 -0.24
C GLY A 10 18.37 -6.17 -1.01
N PRO A 11 19.55 -6.80 -1.20
CA PRO A 11 20.71 -6.15 -1.82
C PRO A 11 20.46 -5.68 -3.25
N GLU A 12 19.62 -6.39 -4.02
CA GLU A 12 19.23 -5.99 -5.37
C GLU A 12 18.45 -4.67 -5.37
N HIS A 13 17.58 -4.45 -4.38
CA HIS A 13 16.86 -3.19 -4.23
C HIS A 13 17.80 -2.01 -3.91
N SER A 14 18.80 -2.24 -3.06
CA SER A 14 19.86 -1.26 -2.78
C SER A 14 20.63 -0.89 -4.04
N TRP A 15 21.03 -1.89 -4.84
CA TRP A 15 21.70 -1.66 -6.12
C TRP A 15 20.82 -0.90 -7.14
N LEU A 16 19.53 -1.25 -7.25
CA LEU A 16 18.57 -0.54 -8.10
C LEU A 16 18.33 0.92 -7.67
N LYS A 17 18.40 1.19 -6.36
CA LYS A 17 18.35 2.55 -5.82
C LYS A 17 19.60 3.33 -6.23
N ASP A 18 20.78 2.74 -6.00
CA ASP A 18 22.06 3.43 -6.18
C ASP A 18 22.38 3.70 -7.66
N THR A 19 21.85 2.86 -8.56
CA THR A 19 21.89 3.09 -10.02
C THR A 19 20.85 4.10 -10.52
N GLY A 20 19.95 4.57 -9.66
CA GLY A 20 18.86 5.48 -10.02
C GLY A 20 17.73 4.83 -10.82
N ARG A 21 17.71 3.49 -10.93
CA ARG A 21 16.70 2.74 -11.71
C ARG A 21 15.35 2.67 -11.00
N VAL A 22 15.35 2.63 -9.67
CA VAL A 22 14.13 2.56 -8.85
C VAL A 22 14.14 3.66 -7.81
N SER A 23 12.99 4.33 -7.65
CA SER A 23 12.74 5.27 -6.57
C SER A 23 11.96 4.60 -5.44
N TYR A 24 12.43 4.80 -4.21
CA TYR A 24 11.79 4.29 -2.99
C TYR A 24 11.17 5.47 -2.25
N VAL A 25 9.92 5.31 -1.84
CA VAL A 25 9.12 6.37 -1.21
C VAL A 25 8.43 5.81 0.04
N PRO A 26 8.33 6.60 1.12
CA PRO A 26 7.60 6.16 2.31
C PRO A 26 6.09 6.35 2.13
N ALA A 27 5.34 5.55 2.88
CA ALA A 27 3.91 5.75 3.16
C ALA A 27 3.68 5.53 4.66
N THR A 28 2.86 6.38 5.26
CA THR A 28 2.51 6.26 6.69
C THR A 28 1.38 5.26 6.90
N ASP A 29 1.25 4.72 8.12
CA ASP A 29 0.14 3.83 8.47
C ASP A 29 -1.23 4.46 8.21
N ARG A 30 -1.36 5.77 8.44
CA ARG A 30 -2.61 6.50 8.16
C ARG A 30 -2.95 6.50 6.68
N GLU A 31 -1.97 6.81 5.83
CA GLU A 31 -2.17 6.81 4.38
C GLU A 31 -2.52 5.41 3.85
N ALA A 32 -1.86 4.38 4.37
CA ALA A 32 -2.17 2.99 4.02
C ALA A 32 -3.60 2.61 4.46
N LEU A 33 -4.03 3.01 5.65
CA LEU A 33 -5.39 2.75 6.15
C LEU A 33 -6.47 3.47 5.33
N ASP A 34 -6.21 4.72 4.93
CA ASP A 34 -7.12 5.47 4.07
C ASP A 34 -7.22 4.82 2.67
N ALA A 35 -6.10 4.35 2.12
CA ALA A 35 -6.05 3.62 0.86
C ALA A 35 -6.75 2.26 0.92
N PHE A 36 -6.58 1.50 2.01
CA PHE A 36 -7.29 0.25 2.28
C PHE A 36 -8.81 0.45 2.22
N GLN A 37 -9.31 1.47 2.93
CA GLN A 37 -10.74 1.77 2.96
C GLN A 37 -11.24 2.25 1.60
N LEU A 38 -10.44 3.03 0.88
CA LEU A 38 -10.80 3.50 -0.47
C LEU A 38 -11.00 2.32 -1.43
N LEU A 39 -10.03 1.43 -1.52
CA LEU A 39 -10.11 0.26 -2.42
C LEU A 39 -11.30 -0.64 -2.07
N THR A 40 -11.49 -0.88 -0.77
CA THR A 40 -12.60 -1.71 -0.29
C THR A 40 -13.96 -1.08 -0.64
N ARG A 41 -14.10 0.23 -0.51
CA ARG A 41 -15.38 0.93 -0.79
C ARG A 41 -15.67 1.06 -2.27
N ILE A 42 -14.66 1.32 -3.09
CA ILE A 42 -14.87 1.62 -4.52
C ILE A 42 -14.86 0.35 -5.36
N GLU A 43 -13.92 -0.56 -5.11
CA GLU A 43 -13.71 -1.75 -5.95
C GLU A 43 -14.19 -3.05 -5.28
N GLY A 44 -14.60 -3.01 -4.01
CA GLY A 44 -15.00 -4.21 -3.26
C GLY A 44 -13.85 -5.18 -2.98
N ILE A 45 -12.60 -4.74 -3.17
CA ILE A 45 -11.40 -5.55 -2.93
C ILE A 45 -10.85 -5.18 -1.56
N ILE A 46 -10.68 -6.17 -0.69
CA ILE A 46 -10.07 -6.01 0.64
C ILE A 46 -8.56 -6.32 0.51
N PRO A 47 -7.67 -5.32 0.42
CA PRO A 47 -6.24 -5.56 0.26
C PRO A 47 -5.60 -5.91 1.60
N ALA A 48 -4.47 -6.62 1.59
CA ALA A 48 -3.63 -6.64 2.79
C ALA A 48 -3.09 -5.23 3.10
N LEU A 49 -2.65 -4.99 4.33
CA LEU A 49 -2.09 -3.68 4.69
C LEU A 49 -0.78 -3.36 3.93
N GLU A 50 0.00 -4.37 3.52
CA GLU A 50 1.23 -4.19 2.74
C GLU A 50 0.96 -3.53 1.36
N PRO A 51 0.10 -4.08 0.46
CA PRO A 51 -0.20 -3.43 -0.81
C PRO A 51 -1.00 -2.13 -0.63
N ALA A 52 -1.69 -1.91 0.50
CA ALA A 52 -2.32 -0.62 0.79
C ALA A 52 -1.29 0.53 0.88
N HIS A 53 -0.04 0.27 1.30
CA HIS A 53 1.04 1.27 1.26
C HIS A 53 1.41 1.66 -0.18
N ALA A 54 1.42 0.69 -1.09
CA ALA A 54 1.67 0.96 -2.51
C ALA A 54 0.51 1.76 -3.13
N LEU A 55 -0.74 1.42 -2.81
CA LEU A 55 -1.91 2.16 -3.29
C LEU A 55 -1.94 3.60 -2.76
N ALA A 56 -1.54 3.82 -1.51
CA ALA A 56 -1.39 5.15 -0.94
C ALA A 56 -0.43 6.03 -1.77
N HIS A 57 0.65 5.45 -2.30
CA HIS A 57 1.52 6.18 -3.22
C HIS A 57 0.85 6.46 -4.58
N VAL A 58 0.15 5.47 -5.15
CA VAL A 58 -0.58 5.63 -6.41
C VAL A 58 -1.61 6.76 -6.33
N ILE A 59 -2.36 6.86 -5.24
CA ILE A 59 -3.35 7.93 -5.01
C ILE A 59 -2.70 9.32 -5.05
N LYS A 60 -1.45 9.45 -4.57
CA LYS A 60 -0.68 10.70 -4.60
C LYS A 60 -0.05 10.99 -5.97
N LEU A 61 0.30 9.94 -6.72
CA LEU A 61 1.02 10.03 -7.99
C LEU A 61 0.07 10.24 -9.18
N ALA A 62 -1.01 9.48 -9.27
CA ALA A 62 -1.91 9.45 -10.42
C ALA A 62 -2.47 10.84 -10.81
N PRO A 63 -2.86 11.74 -9.89
CA PRO A 63 -3.33 13.08 -10.26
C PRO A 63 -2.27 13.98 -10.92
N LYS A 64 -0.98 13.61 -10.82
CA LYS A 64 0.14 14.35 -11.42
C LYS A 64 0.54 13.81 -12.80
N MET A 65 -0.06 12.69 -13.22
CA MET A 65 0.21 12.04 -14.49
C MET A 65 -0.75 12.53 -15.57
N GLY A 66 -0.36 12.36 -16.84
CA GLY A 66 -1.24 12.55 -17.98
C GLY A 66 -2.39 11.53 -17.98
N LYS A 67 -3.54 11.91 -18.54
CA LYS A 67 -4.75 11.06 -18.56
C LYS A 67 -4.56 9.72 -19.30
N ASP A 68 -3.61 9.67 -20.23
CA ASP A 68 -3.33 8.49 -21.06
C ASP A 68 -2.16 7.65 -20.52
N GLU A 69 -1.53 8.07 -19.42
CA GLU A 69 -0.46 7.30 -18.79
C GLU A 69 -1.04 6.16 -17.94
N ILE A 70 -0.39 5.00 -17.96
CA ILE A 70 -0.87 3.79 -17.29
C ILE A 70 0.00 3.49 -16.07
N ILE A 71 -0.63 3.23 -14.93
CA ILE A 71 0.03 2.74 -13.71
C ILE A 71 -0.29 1.26 -13.54
N VAL A 72 0.75 0.45 -13.30
CA VAL A 72 0.60 -0.94 -12.86
C VAL A 72 1.04 -1.01 -11.40
N MET A 73 0.17 -1.53 -10.54
CA MET A 73 0.41 -1.66 -9.11
C MET A 73 0.25 -3.12 -8.68
N ASN A 74 1.21 -3.61 -7.90
CA ASN A 74 1.20 -5.00 -7.41
C ASN A 74 0.34 -5.13 -6.15
N LEU A 75 -0.75 -5.89 -6.24
CA LEU A 75 -1.61 -6.24 -5.11
C LEU A 75 -1.15 -7.57 -4.48
N CYS A 76 -0.04 -7.53 -3.73
CA CYS A 76 0.69 -8.74 -3.32
C CYS A 76 -0.06 -9.66 -2.34
N GLY A 77 -1.20 -9.26 -1.80
CA GLY A 77 -1.98 -10.08 -0.89
C GLY A 77 -3.37 -9.54 -0.59
N ARG A 78 -4.24 -10.43 -0.13
CA ARG A 78 -5.61 -10.14 0.34
C ARG A 78 -5.64 -9.89 1.85
N GLY A 79 -6.57 -9.04 2.30
CA GLY A 79 -6.61 -8.51 3.65
C GLY A 79 -7.41 -9.28 4.68
N ASP A 80 -7.85 -10.52 4.42
CA ASP A 80 -8.67 -11.30 5.36
C ASP A 80 -8.06 -11.38 6.77
N LYS A 81 -6.73 -11.45 6.84
CA LYS A 81 -5.95 -11.54 8.07
C LYS A 81 -5.91 -10.22 8.85
N ASP A 82 -6.02 -9.10 8.13
CA ASP A 82 -5.85 -7.75 8.65
C ASP A 82 -7.18 -7.13 9.11
N VAL A 83 -8.31 -7.74 8.78
CA VAL A 83 -9.66 -7.19 9.03
C VAL A 83 -9.86 -6.85 10.52
N PHE A 84 -9.46 -7.73 11.44
CA PHE A 84 -9.58 -7.50 12.88
C PHE A 84 -8.71 -6.33 13.36
N ALA A 85 -7.47 -6.24 12.87
CA ALA A 85 -6.56 -5.16 13.23
C ALA A 85 -7.06 -3.81 12.72
N VAL A 86 -7.57 -3.79 11.47
CA VAL A 86 -8.15 -2.60 10.85
C VAL A 86 -9.42 -2.17 11.59
N ALA A 87 -10.32 -3.10 11.90
CA ALA A 87 -11.55 -2.77 12.61
C ALA A 87 -11.28 -2.20 14.01
N GLY A 88 -10.35 -2.77 14.75
CA GLY A 88 -9.89 -2.20 16.03
C GLY A 88 -9.37 -0.76 15.86
N HIS A 89 -8.62 -0.49 14.80
CA HIS A 89 -8.11 0.86 14.50
C HIS A 89 -9.21 1.84 14.05
N LEU A 90 -10.28 1.33 13.43
CA LEU A 90 -11.43 2.11 12.99
C LEU A 90 -12.53 2.24 14.06
N GLY A 91 -12.36 1.62 15.24
CA GLY A 91 -13.39 1.57 16.28
C GLY A 91 -14.64 0.81 15.84
N MET A 92 -14.50 -0.13 14.91
CA MET A 92 -15.58 -0.99 14.43
C MET A 92 -15.62 -2.25 15.28
N ASP A 93 -16.81 -2.56 15.81
CA ASP A 93 -17.06 -3.81 16.52
C ASP A 93 -17.42 -4.89 15.48
N ILE A 94 -16.52 -5.84 15.30
CA ILE A 94 -16.71 -7.01 14.42
C ILE A 94 -16.42 -8.27 15.24
N ALA A 95 -17.36 -9.21 15.17
CA ALA A 95 -17.48 -10.36 16.06
C ALA A 95 -16.29 -11.33 16.03
#